data_AF-A0A1H6SVN7-F1
#
_entry.id   AF-A0A1H6SVN7-F1
#
_cell.length_a   1.000
_cell.length_b   1.000
_cell.length_c   1.000
_cell.angle_alpha   90.00
_cell.angle_beta   90.00
_cell.angle_gamma   90.00
#
_symmetry.space_group_name_H-M   'P 1'
#
loop_
_entity.id
_entity.type
_entity.pdbx_description
1 polymer ?
#
loop_
_entity_poly.entity_id
_entity_poly.type
_entity_poly.pdbx_seq_one_letter_code
_entity_poly.pdbx_strand_id
1 'polypeptide(L)'
;MTDSNRPDDDEQDEEYEVDHVVSRETGAATLRRLADGIAAGTVELTGDDAVTVTVPDTFELEMEYEEDDEAELEVELEWPLVDGKSEGVVDSDDADVGDDADVVAEDEVEADGEAVEDEVVGIEAPASKATFELFQDRADEWRWRLVHNNGNIIADSGEGYSRKATARKGLESVMRNAAGAAVVEDVD
;
A
#
# COMPACT_ATOMS: atom_id res chain seq x y z
N MET A 1 41.45 -21.25 -20.66
CA MET A 1 40.16 -20.84 -21.24
C MET A 1 39.18 -20.89 -20.10
N THR A 2 38.85 -19.73 -19.58
CA THR A 2 37.88 -19.49 -18.52
C THR A 2 36.49 -19.68 -19.11
N ASP A 3 35.74 -20.65 -18.60
CA ASP A 3 34.31 -20.73 -18.87
C ASP A 3 33.58 -20.14 -17.67
N SER A 4 32.73 -19.16 -17.97
CA SER A 4 32.16 -18.22 -17.03
C SER A 4 31.02 -18.87 -16.25
N ASN A 5 31.20 -18.98 -14.95
CA ASN A 5 30.11 -19.18 -14.00
C ASN A 5 29.33 -17.87 -13.90
N ARG A 6 28.25 -17.74 -14.67
CA ARG A 6 27.26 -16.68 -14.52
C ARG A 6 26.24 -17.17 -13.48
N PRO A 7 26.10 -16.52 -12.31
CA PRO A 7 24.92 -16.73 -11.49
C PRO A 7 23.76 -16.02 -12.19
N ASP A 8 22.69 -16.77 -12.46
CA ASP A 8 21.40 -16.19 -12.78
C ASP A 8 20.83 -15.60 -11.47
N ASP A 9 20.61 -14.30 -11.50
CA ASP A 9 19.82 -13.54 -10.52
C ASP A 9 18.36 -13.98 -10.70
N ASP A 10 17.94 -14.99 -9.94
CA ASP A 10 16.53 -15.23 -9.68
C ASP A 10 16.17 -14.36 -8.46
N GLU A 11 15.69 -13.15 -8.72
CA GLU A 11 14.91 -12.34 -7.79
C GLU A 11 13.62 -13.11 -7.50
N GLN A 12 13.68 -14.05 -6.56
CA GLN A 12 12.49 -14.68 -6.01
C GLN A 12 11.88 -13.67 -5.04
N ASP A 13 10.71 -13.16 -5.40
CA ASP A 13 9.78 -12.54 -4.47
C ASP A 13 9.48 -13.58 -3.36
N GLU A 14 10.22 -13.52 -2.26
CA GLU A 14 10.07 -14.43 -1.12
C GLU A 14 8.80 -14.06 -0.34
N GLU A 15 7.67 -14.59 -0.80
CA GLU A 15 6.41 -14.56 -0.05
C GLU A 15 6.61 -15.35 1.26
N TYR A 16 6.61 -14.61 2.37
CA TYR A 16 6.90 -15.10 3.71
C TYR A 16 5.72 -15.95 4.23
N GLU A 17 5.72 -17.26 3.98
CA GLU A 17 4.69 -18.16 4.53
C GLU A 17 5.21 -18.90 5.77
N VAL A 18 4.63 -18.60 6.94
CA VAL A 18 4.91 -19.32 8.20
C VAL A 18 3.67 -20.12 8.62
N ASP A 19 3.62 -21.40 8.24
CA ASP A 19 2.62 -22.34 8.74
C ASP A 19 2.94 -22.73 10.19
N HIS A 20 2.24 -22.13 11.16
CA HIS A 20 2.34 -22.56 12.56
C HIS A 20 0.98 -22.74 13.22
N VAL A 21 0.61 -23.99 13.52
CA VAL A 21 -0.53 -24.31 14.38
C VAL A 21 -0.18 -23.93 15.82
N VAL A 22 -0.65 -22.77 16.25
CA VAL A 22 -0.43 -22.26 17.61
C VAL A 22 -1.65 -22.46 18.51
N SER A 23 -1.43 -22.48 19.82
CA SER A 23 -2.53 -22.43 20.77
C SER A 23 -3.27 -21.09 20.68
N ARG A 24 -4.55 -21.05 21.10
CA ARG A 24 -5.31 -19.79 21.20
C ARG A 24 -4.60 -18.75 22.07
N GLU A 25 -3.91 -19.19 23.13
CA GLU A 25 -3.16 -18.31 24.02
C GLU A 25 -1.94 -17.70 23.32
N THR A 26 -1.17 -18.52 22.63
CA THR A 26 0.00 -18.10 21.84
C THR A 26 -0.42 -17.16 20.71
N GLY A 27 -1.45 -17.51 19.94
CA GLY A 27 -1.96 -16.64 18.87
C GLY A 27 -2.43 -15.28 19.41
N ALA A 28 -3.16 -15.28 20.53
CA ALA A 28 -3.57 -14.02 21.18
C ALA A 28 -2.37 -13.20 21.69
N ALA A 29 -1.29 -13.85 22.15
CA ALA A 29 -0.07 -13.15 22.55
C ALA A 29 0.62 -12.51 21.35
N THR A 30 0.71 -13.20 20.21
CA THR A 30 1.28 -12.65 18.97
C THR A 30 0.49 -11.44 18.48
N LEU A 31 -0.84 -11.53 18.43
CA LEU A 31 -1.69 -10.41 18.00
C LEU A 31 -1.57 -9.19 18.92
N ARG A 32 -1.41 -9.39 20.23
CA ARG A 32 -1.16 -8.28 21.16
C ARG A 32 0.18 -7.61 20.89
N ARG A 33 1.23 -8.40 20.67
CA ARG A 33 2.56 -7.85 20.32
C ARG A 33 2.47 -7.02 19.04
N LEU A 34 1.74 -7.51 18.03
CA LEU A 34 1.51 -6.77 16.79
C LEU A 34 0.77 -5.45 17.07
N ALA A 35 -0.31 -5.49 17.85
CA ALA A 35 -1.07 -4.30 18.23
C ALA A 35 -0.24 -3.27 19.02
N ASP A 36 0.59 -3.74 19.96
CA ASP A 36 1.49 -2.88 20.73
C ASP A 36 2.54 -2.21 19.82
N GLY A 37 3.07 -2.94 18.84
CA GLY A 37 4.01 -2.41 17.84
C GLY A 37 3.37 -1.37 16.92
N ILE A 38 2.17 -1.65 16.41
CA ILE A 38 1.38 -0.69 15.61
C ILE A 38 1.13 0.60 16.41
N ALA A 39 0.72 0.49 17.68
CA ALA A 39 0.49 1.64 18.54
C ALA A 39 1.78 2.43 18.86
N ALA A 40 2.93 1.77 18.82
CA ALA A 40 4.24 2.40 18.97
C ALA A 40 4.79 2.99 17.65
N GLY A 41 4.10 2.78 16.53
CA GLY A 41 4.56 3.17 15.18
C GLY A 41 5.67 2.27 14.63
N THR A 42 5.97 1.14 15.27
CA THR A 42 7.03 0.22 14.83
C THR A 42 6.72 -1.21 15.25
N VAL A 43 6.70 -2.12 14.28
CA VAL A 43 6.49 -3.56 14.49
C VAL A 43 7.80 -4.31 14.25
N GLU A 44 8.19 -5.14 15.21
CA GLU A 44 9.32 -6.06 15.05
C GLU A 44 8.80 -7.47 14.76
N LEU A 45 9.08 -7.96 13.55
CA LEU A 45 8.83 -9.33 13.14
C LEU A 45 10.08 -10.15 13.47
N THR A 46 9.95 -11.10 14.39
CA THR A 46 11.06 -11.92 14.89
C THR A 46 11.05 -13.29 14.23
N GLY A 47 12.19 -13.73 13.69
CA GLY A 47 12.40 -15.02 13.04
C GLY A 47 13.85 -15.16 12.58
N ASP A 48 14.14 -16.09 11.67
CA ASP A 48 15.46 -16.21 11.04
C ASP A 48 15.83 -14.92 10.26
N ASP A 49 14.82 -14.22 9.74
CA ASP A 49 14.95 -12.91 9.09
C ASP A 49 14.15 -11.86 9.87
N ALA A 50 14.79 -11.30 10.90
CA ALA A 50 14.18 -10.26 11.72
C ALA A 50 14.03 -8.96 10.92
N VAL A 51 12.80 -8.46 10.80
CA VAL A 51 12.47 -7.22 10.07
C VAL A 51 11.79 -6.24 11.01
N THR A 52 12.17 -4.96 10.90
CA THR A 52 11.51 -3.86 11.60
C THR A 52 10.71 -3.04 10.59
N VAL A 53 9.42 -2.86 10.86
CA VAL A 53 8.48 -2.15 9.98
C VAL A 53 7.97 -0.90 10.69
N THR A 54 8.20 0.29 10.12
CA THR A 54 7.60 1.54 10.62
C THR A 54 6.17 1.67 10.10
N VAL A 55 5.23 1.89 11.01
CA VAL A 55 3.79 2.01 10.71
C VAL A 55 3.39 3.48 10.87
N PRO A 56 2.77 4.11 9.85
CA PRO A 56 2.35 5.51 9.93
C PRO A 56 1.15 5.70 10.89
N ASP A 57 0.89 6.95 11.28
CA ASP A 57 -0.26 7.32 12.13
C ASP A 57 -1.62 6.98 11.48
N THR A 58 -1.65 6.79 10.16
CA THR A 58 -2.84 6.39 9.40
C THR A 58 -2.46 5.42 8.30
N PHE A 59 -3.17 4.31 8.25
CA PHE A 59 -3.03 3.25 7.25
C PHE A 59 -4.40 2.64 6.95
N GLU A 60 -4.48 1.91 5.85
CA GLU A 60 -5.68 1.14 5.48
C GLU A 60 -5.59 -0.24 6.16
N LEU A 61 -6.64 -0.61 6.89
CA LEU A 61 -6.76 -1.92 7.56
C LEU A 61 -7.87 -2.72 6.88
N GLU A 62 -7.52 -3.88 6.35
CA GLU A 62 -8.45 -4.82 5.74
C GLU A 62 -8.54 -6.09 6.60
N MET A 63 -9.76 -6.62 6.73
CA MET A 63 -10.02 -7.86 7.44
C MET A 63 -10.96 -8.71 6.60
N GLU A 64 -10.51 -9.90 6.24
CA GLU A 64 -11.26 -10.84 5.40
C GLU A 64 -11.54 -12.13 6.15
N TYR A 65 -12.70 -12.71 5.91
CA TYR A 65 -13.11 -13.98 6.50
C TYR A 65 -13.79 -14.84 5.45
N GLU A 66 -13.28 -16.04 5.28
CA GLU A 66 -13.77 -17.02 4.31
C GLU A 66 -14.06 -18.35 5.03
N GLU A 67 -15.21 -18.96 4.69
CA GLU A 67 -15.65 -20.26 5.19
C GLU A 67 -16.15 -21.09 4.00
N ASP A 68 -15.19 -21.62 3.24
CA ASP A 68 -15.48 -22.58 2.19
C ASP A 68 -15.14 -23.99 2.67
N ASP A 69 -13.95 -24.50 2.39
CA ASP A 69 -13.50 -25.80 2.88
C ASP A 69 -12.81 -25.70 4.26
N GLU A 70 -12.24 -24.54 4.58
CA GLU A 70 -11.60 -24.19 5.85
C GLU A 70 -12.04 -22.79 6.29
N ALA A 71 -12.00 -22.51 7.59
CA ALA A 71 -12.31 -21.18 8.12
C ALA A 71 -11.01 -20.37 8.25
N GLU A 72 -10.90 -19.30 7.48
CA GLU A 72 -9.73 -18.41 7.45
C GLU A 72 -10.11 -16.97 7.82
N LEU A 73 -9.21 -16.30 8.55
CA LEU A 73 -9.32 -14.89 8.91
C LEU A 73 -8.00 -14.22 8.53
N GLU A 74 -8.05 -13.35 7.54
CA GLU A 74 -6.91 -12.57 7.06
C GLU A 74 -6.99 -11.14 7.61
N VAL A 75 -5.84 -10.58 7.98
CA VAL A 75 -5.71 -9.21 8.46
C VAL A 75 -4.55 -8.57 7.73
N GLU A 76 -4.85 -7.55 6.93
CA GLU A 76 -3.86 -6.85 6.11
C GLU A 76 -3.80 -5.38 6.51
N LEU A 77 -2.59 -4.82 6.55
CA LEU A 77 -2.38 -3.40 6.71
C LEU A 77 -1.62 -2.88 5.49
N GLU A 78 -2.15 -1.83 4.86
CA GLU A 78 -1.56 -1.24 3.66
C GLU A 78 -1.36 0.27 3.83
N TRP A 79 -0.22 0.76 3.36
CA TRP A 79 0.09 2.18 3.28
C TRP A 79 1.09 2.43 2.14
N PRO A 80 1.07 3.62 1.52
CA PRO A 80 2.01 3.95 0.45
C PRO A 80 3.45 4.00 0.97
N LEU A 81 4.39 3.53 0.15
CA LEU A 81 5.83 3.70 0.36
C LEU A 81 6.32 4.95 -0.38
N VAL A 82 7.20 5.75 0.23
CA VAL A 82 7.85 6.90 -0.42
C VAL A 82 9.36 6.66 -0.45
N ASP A 83 9.97 6.75 -1.63
CA ASP A 83 11.39 6.45 -1.86
C ASP A 83 11.84 5.04 -1.37
N GLY A 84 10.95 4.04 -1.49
CA GLY A 84 11.23 2.67 -1.03
C GLY A 84 11.37 2.55 0.50
N LYS A 85 10.91 3.55 1.25
CA LYS A 85 10.92 3.61 2.70
C LYS A 85 9.53 4.03 3.18
N SER A 86 9.11 3.54 4.34
CA SER A 86 7.93 4.06 5.01
C SER A 86 8.16 5.53 5.37
N GLU A 87 7.19 6.41 5.10
CA GLU A 87 7.26 7.80 5.54
C GLU A 87 7.23 7.84 7.07
N GLY A 88 8.41 8.05 7.66
CA GLY A 88 8.65 8.06 9.10
C GLY A 88 10.14 8.02 9.43
N VAL A 89 10.93 8.90 8.81
CA VAL A 89 12.39 8.98 9.04
C VAL A 89 12.67 9.56 10.43
N VAL A 90 13.26 8.76 11.31
CA VAL A 90 14.10 9.21 12.41
C VAL A 90 15.39 8.41 12.37
N ASP A 91 16.42 9.01 11.77
CA ASP A 91 17.82 8.64 11.98
C ASP A 91 18.14 8.99 13.44
N SER A 92 18.27 7.98 14.30
CA SER A 92 18.63 8.16 15.71
C SER A 92 20.14 8.20 15.88
N ASP A 93 20.84 9.07 15.15
CA ASP A 93 22.28 9.30 15.29
C ASP A 93 22.59 10.80 15.10
N ASP A 94 22.11 11.64 16.02
CA ASP A 94 22.86 12.85 16.41
C ASP A 94 22.49 13.24 17.86
N ALA A 95 23.28 12.71 18.79
CA ALA A 95 23.34 13.24 20.14
C ALA A 95 24.54 14.19 20.21
N ASP A 96 24.29 15.50 20.29
CA ASP A 96 25.21 16.43 20.92
C ASP A 96 24.47 17.56 21.66
N VAL A 97 25.01 17.90 22.82
CA VAL A 97 24.41 18.67 23.91
C VAL A 97 25.01 20.08 23.99
N GLY A 98 24.19 21.09 24.29
CA GLY A 98 24.61 22.35 24.93
C GLY A 98 23.49 23.39 24.83
N ASP A 99 22.70 23.67 25.87
CA ASP A 99 23.02 24.46 27.08
C ASP A 99 23.53 25.88 26.75
N ASP A 100 22.66 26.89 26.80
CA ASP A 100 22.67 27.96 27.83
C ASP A 100 21.49 28.94 27.60
N ALA A 101 21.10 29.65 28.66
CA ALA A 101 19.84 30.39 28.80
C ALA A 101 19.97 31.93 28.62
N ASP A 102 18.80 32.60 28.60
CA ASP A 102 18.54 34.05 28.86
C ASP A 102 18.98 35.03 27.72
N VAL A 103 18.23 36.04 27.25
CA VAL A 103 17.30 36.99 27.87
C VAL A 103 16.52 37.81 26.78
N VAL A 104 15.30 38.23 27.16
CA VAL A 104 14.51 39.47 26.90
C VAL A 104 14.02 39.93 25.51
N ALA A 105 12.68 39.88 25.40
CA ALA A 105 11.72 40.98 25.18
C ALA A 105 11.62 41.72 23.83
N GLU A 106 10.42 41.55 23.24
CA GLU A 106 9.51 42.54 22.64
C GLU A 106 10.01 43.36 21.43
N ASP A 107 9.48 43.04 20.24
CA ASP A 107 9.02 44.08 19.31
C ASP A 107 7.88 43.54 18.43
N GLU A 108 6.80 44.31 18.39
CA GLU A 108 5.58 44.03 17.64
C GLU A 108 5.78 44.34 16.15
N VAL A 109 5.36 43.43 15.26
CA VAL A 109 4.94 43.82 13.90
C VAL A 109 3.74 42.98 13.47
N GLU A 110 2.58 43.62 13.51
CA GLU A 110 1.37 43.24 12.80
C GLU A 110 1.43 43.70 11.33
N ALA A 111 0.65 42.98 10.49
CA ALA A 111 0.39 43.18 9.06
C ALA A 111 1.53 42.76 8.11
N ASP A 112 1.30 41.99 7.04
CA ASP A 112 0.09 41.77 6.25
C ASP A 112 0.13 40.38 5.61
N GLY A 113 -0.99 39.65 5.72
CA GLY A 113 -1.22 38.43 4.97
C GLY A 113 -1.70 38.78 3.57
N GLU A 114 -0.84 38.61 2.57
CA GLU A 114 -1.26 38.43 1.19
C GLU A 114 -1.11 36.94 0.88
N ALA A 115 -2.23 36.22 1.00
CA ALA A 115 -2.35 34.87 0.50
C ALA A 115 -2.25 34.93 -1.02
N VAL A 116 -1.11 34.52 -1.56
CA VAL A 116 -1.08 34.09 -2.96
C VAL A 116 -1.87 32.79 -3.02
N GLU A 117 -3.15 32.91 -3.38
CA GLU A 117 -3.95 31.80 -3.87
C GLU A 117 -3.25 31.31 -5.14
N ASP A 118 -2.39 30.30 -4.98
CA ASP A 118 -1.87 29.56 -6.12
C ASP A 118 -3.08 28.95 -6.81
N GLU A 119 -3.36 29.48 -7.99
CA GLU A 119 -4.48 29.11 -8.83
C GLU A 119 -4.29 27.64 -9.20
N VAL A 120 -4.84 26.75 -8.37
CA VAL A 120 -5.04 25.35 -8.72
C VAL A 120 -5.98 25.33 -9.91
N VAL A 121 -5.41 25.33 -11.11
CA VAL A 121 -6.13 25.04 -12.35
C VAL A 121 -6.52 23.57 -12.24
N GLY A 122 -7.63 23.34 -11.55
CA GLY A 122 -8.30 22.05 -11.47
C GLY A 122 -8.73 21.69 -12.89
N ILE A 123 -7.89 20.92 -13.56
CA ILE A 123 -8.30 20.20 -14.75
C ILE A 123 -9.23 19.10 -14.22
N GLU A 124 -10.50 19.44 -13.99
CA GLU A 124 -11.51 18.43 -13.70
C GLU A 124 -11.52 17.49 -14.90
N ALA A 125 -10.95 16.29 -14.71
CA ALA A 125 -11.01 15.24 -15.69
C ALA A 125 -12.48 15.08 -16.09
N PRO A 126 -12.81 15.10 -17.39
CA PRO A 126 -14.21 15.04 -17.82
C PRO A 126 -14.84 13.78 -17.24
N ALA A 127 -15.97 13.94 -16.54
CA ALA A 127 -16.69 12.84 -15.93
C ALA A 127 -16.90 11.70 -16.96
N SER A 128 -16.34 10.54 -16.66
CA SER A 128 -16.42 9.36 -17.53
C SER A 128 -17.88 8.96 -17.73
N LYS A 129 -18.24 8.56 -18.95
CA LYS A 129 -19.54 7.96 -19.28
C LYS A 129 -19.56 6.44 -19.07
N ALA A 130 -18.52 5.89 -18.45
CA ALA A 130 -18.35 4.48 -18.22
C ALA A 130 -18.34 4.15 -16.72
N THR A 131 -18.85 2.97 -16.39
CA THR A 131 -18.96 2.45 -15.02
C THR A 131 -18.14 1.17 -14.91
N PHE A 132 -17.34 1.06 -13.85
CA PHE A 132 -16.74 -0.22 -13.50
C PHE A 132 -17.76 -1.14 -12.85
N GLU A 133 -17.83 -2.36 -13.34
CA GLU A 133 -18.64 -3.44 -12.78
C GLU A 133 -17.72 -4.54 -12.28
N LEU A 134 -17.81 -4.85 -10.98
CA LEU A 134 -17.13 -5.99 -10.35
C LEU A 134 -18.15 -7.14 -10.23
N PHE A 135 -17.83 -8.31 -10.77
CA PHE A 135 -18.74 -9.45 -10.84
C PHE A 135 -18.00 -10.78 -10.75
N GLN A 136 -18.69 -11.83 -10.32
CA GLN A 136 -18.20 -13.21 -10.37
C GLN A 136 -18.70 -13.86 -11.66
N ASP A 137 -17.82 -14.57 -12.37
CA ASP A 137 -18.14 -15.22 -13.62
C ASP A 137 -18.67 -16.66 -13.43
N ARG A 138 -18.73 -17.46 -14.51
CA ARG A 138 -19.24 -18.85 -14.44
C ARG A 138 -18.21 -19.87 -13.96
N ALA A 139 -16.95 -19.48 -13.87
CA ALA A 139 -15.85 -20.28 -13.34
C ALA A 139 -15.60 -19.96 -11.86
N ASP A 140 -16.52 -19.24 -11.22
CA ASP A 140 -16.42 -18.74 -9.84
C ASP A 140 -15.26 -17.75 -9.63
N GLU A 141 -14.69 -17.19 -10.71
CA GLU A 141 -13.63 -16.19 -10.66
C GLU A 141 -14.23 -14.77 -10.59
N TRP A 142 -13.63 -13.92 -9.77
CA TRP A 142 -13.92 -12.49 -9.71
C TRP A 142 -13.25 -11.76 -10.87
N ARG A 143 -14.00 -10.89 -11.54
CA ARG A 143 -13.55 -10.07 -12.66
C ARG A 143 -14.13 -8.68 -12.56
N TRP A 144 -13.47 -7.73 -13.21
CA TRP A 144 -14.03 -6.40 -13.41
C TRP A 144 -14.10 -6.06 -14.90
N ARG A 145 -15.03 -5.18 -15.25
CA ARG A 145 -15.12 -4.60 -16.58
C ARG A 145 -15.55 -3.15 -16.53
N LEU A 146 -15.07 -2.35 -17.47
CA LEU A 146 -15.49 -0.98 -17.66
C LEU A 146 -16.52 -0.92 -18.78
N VAL A 147 -17.76 -0.56 -18.45
CA VAL A 147 -18.90 -0.53 -19.38
C VAL A 147 -19.26 0.90 -19.69
N HIS A 148 -19.14 1.30 -20.95
CA HIS A 148 -19.62 2.60 -21.41
C HIS A 148 -21.15 2.65 -21.40
N ASN A 149 -21.75 3.83 -21.26
CA ASN A 149 -23.21 3.99 -21.17
C ASN A 149 -24.02 3.45 -22.37
N ASN A 150 -23.36 3.15 -23.49
CA ASN A 150 -23.97 2.51 -24.66
C ASN A 150 -23.98 0.97 -24.56
N GLY A 151 -23.48 0.42 -23.46
CA GLY A 151 -23.41 -1.02 -23.19
C GLY A 151 -22.13 -1.70 -23.68
N ASN A 152 -21.22 -0.97 -24.32
CA ASN A 152 -19.97 -1.56 -24.80
C ASN A 152 -18.96 -1.68 -23.66
N ILE A 153 -18.31 -2.84 -23.58
CA ILE A 153 -17.14 -3.04 -22.72
C ILE A 153 -15.96 -2.34 -23.40
N ILE A 154 -15.29 -1.44 -22.66
CA ILE A 154 -14.13 -0.69 -23.16
C ILE A 154 -12.81 -1.15 -22.52
N ALA A 155 -12.89 -1.81 -21.36
CA ALA A 155 -11.77 -2.49 -20.71
C ALA A 155 -12.32 -3.62 -19.84
N ASP A 156 -11.51 -4.63 -19.58
CA ASP A 156 -11.77 -5.71 -18.65
C ASP A 156 -10.48 -6.11 -17.92
N SER A 157 -10.61 -6.93 -16.87
CA SER A 157 -9.47 -7.37 -16.07
C SER A 157 -8.44 -8.18 -16.83
N GLY A 158 -8.77 -8.79 -17.98
CA GLY A 158 -7.91 -9.71 -18.73
C GLY A 158 -7.73 -11.08 -18.04
N GLU A 159 -7.62 -11.08 -16.72
CA GLU A 159 -7.50 -12.25 -15.84
C GLU A 159 -8.72 -12.43 -14.93
N GLY A 160 -8.83 -13.62 -14.33
CA GLY A 160 -9.80 -13.93 -13.28
C GLY A 160 -9.10 -14.01 -11.94
N TYR A 161 -9.70 -13.45 -10.89
CA TYR A 161 -9.17 -13.46 -9.54
C TYR A 161 -9.93 -14.47 -8.68
N SER A 162 -9.25 -15.16 -7.77
CA SER A 162 -9.89 -16.07 -6.82
C SER A 162 -10.81 -15.33 -5.84
N ARG A 163 -10.41 -14.12 -5.41
CA ARG A 163 -11.12 -13.33 -4.39
C ARG A 163 -11.62 -11.98 -4.92
N LYS A 164 -12.75 -11.51 -4.37
CA LYS A 164 -13.40 -10.24 -4.74
C LYS A 164 -12.50 -9.04 -4.47
N ALA A 165 -11.80 -9.06 -3.34
CA ALA A 165 -10.95 -7.96 -2.92
C ALA A 165 -9.74 -7.81 -3.83
N THR A 166 -9.08 -8.92 -4.20
CA THR A 166 -7.99 -8.91 -5.19
C THR A 166 -8.45 -8.31 -6.52
N ALA A 167 -9.65 -8.68 -7.00
CA ALA A 167 -10.22 -8.08 -8.20
C ALA A 167 -10.50 -6.57 -8.05
N ARG A 168 -10.91 -6.12 -6.85
CA ARG A 168 -11.08 -4.70 -6.54
C ARG A 168 -9.75 -3.96 -6.51
N LYS A 169 -8.71 -4.52 -5.90
CA LYS A 169 -7.34 -3.97 -5.88
C LYS A 169 -6.80 -3.81 -7.31
N GLY A 170 -6.97 -4.83 -8.16
CA GLY A 170 -6.63 -4.75 -9.58
C GLY A 170 -7.35 -3.61 -10.32
N LEU A 171 -8.65 -3.44 -10.07
CA LEU A 171 -9.44 -2.32 -10.60
C LEU A 171 -8.93 -0.96 -10.11
N GLU A 172 -8.65 -0.82 -8.82
CA GLU A 172 -8.16 0.44 -8.22
C GLU A 172 -6.75 0.80 -8.73
N SER A 173 -5.89 -0.20 -8.94
CA SER A 173 -4.60 -0.03 -9.60
C SER A 173 -4.75 0.50 -11.02
N VAL A 174 -5.68 -0.06 -11.82
CA VAL A 174 -5.96 0.46 -13.17
C VAL A 174 -6.48 1.89 -13.12
N MET A 175 -7.38 2.22 -12.19
CA MET A 175 -7.87 3.61 -12.03
C MET A 175 -6.73 4.59 -11.75
N ARG A 176 -5.78 4.20 -10.91
CA ARG A 176 -4.63 5.04 -10.52
C ARG A 176 -3.64 5.24 -11.67
N ASN A 177 -3.34 4.17 -12.41
CA ASN A 177 -2.27 4.19 -13.41
C ASN A 177 -2.73 4.58 -14.81
N ALA A 178 -3.95 4.22 -15.21
CA ALA A 178 -4.41 4.37 -16.59
C ALA A 178 -4.49 5.82 -17.07
N ALA A 179 -4.77 6.77 -16.18
CA ALA A 179 -4.90 8.18 -16.54
C ALA A 179 -3.59 8.80 -17.05
N GLY A 180 -2.43 8.29 -16.60
CA GLY A 180 -1.10 8.78 -16.97
C GLY A 180 -0.25 7.81 -17.79
N ALA A 181 -0.76 6.61 -18.08
CA ALA A 181 0.01 5.57 -18.77
C ALA A 181 0.36 5.95 -20.22
N ALA A 182 1.58 5.63 -20.64
CA ALA A 182 2.03 5.82 -22.01
C ALA A 182 1.45 4.74 -22.94
N VAL A 183 1.13 5.11 -24.18
CA VAL A 183 0.71 4.17 -25.22
C VAL A 183 1.94 3.76 -26.04
N VAL A 184 2.18 2.46 -26.15
CA VAL A 184 3.26 1.88 -26.96
C VAL A 184 2.63 0.99 -28.04
N GLU A 185 3.11 1.12 -29.27
CA GLU A 185 2.75 0.25 -30.39
C GLU A 185 3.89 -0.74 -30.62
N ASP A 186 3.68 -2.02 -30.32
CA ASP A 186 4.59 -3.08 -30.73
C ASP A 186 4.41 -3.35 -32.23
N VAL A 187 5.46 -3.04 -32.99
CA VAL A 187 5.57 -3.39 -34.41
C VAL A 187 6.48 -4.61 -34.54
N ASP A 188 5.89 -5.75 -34.89
CA ASP A 188 6.60 -6.97 -35.29
C ASP A 188 7.49 -6.78 -36.54
#